data_AF-U2RAG6-F1
#
_entry.id   AF-U2RAG6-F1
#
_cell.length_a   1.000
_cell.length_b   1.000
_cell.length_c   1.000
_cell.angle_alpha   90.00
_cell.angle_beta   90.00
_cell.angle_gamma   90.00
#
_symmetry.space_group_name_H-M   'P 1'
#
loop_
_entity.id
_entity.type
_entity.pdbx_description
1 polymer ?
#
loop_
_entity_poly.entity_id
_entity_poly.type
_entity_poly.pdbx_seq_one_letter_code
_entity_poly.pdbx_strand_id
1 'polypeptide(L)' 'MARPRGTDSAKVIKVIETQSLRGSGTKEDNCRVVTQYWDFDGNLLAEYDPCAKEKE' A
#
# COMPACT_ATOMS: atom_id res chain seq x y z
N MET A 1 5.79 -2.92 34.43
CA MET A 1 6.20 -2.52 33.07
C MET A 1 5.63 -3.54 32.10
N ALA A 2 4.64 -3.18 31.28
CA ALA A 2 4.03 -4.11 30.33
C ALA A 2 4.96 -4.30 29.13
N ARG A 3 5.31 -5.55 28.79
CA ARG A 3 6.04 -5.88 27.56
C ARG A 3 5.02 -6.18 26.45
N PRO A 4 5.26 -5.77 25.19
CA PRO A 4 4.37 -6.10 24.10
C PRO A 4 4.28 -7.62 23.94
N ARG A 5 3.06 -8.14 23.79
CA ARG A 5 2.76 -9.58 23.80
C ARG A 5 3.09 -10.30 22.48
N GLY A 6 3.63 -9.57 21.49
CA GLY A 6 3.87 -10.09 20.14
C GLY A 6 2.59 -10.06 19.30
N THR A 7 2.42 -11.03 18.39
CA THR A 7 1.26 -11.14 17.52
C THR A 7 0.10 -11.86 18.23
N ASP A 8 -1.05 -11.20 18.35
CA ASP A 8 -2.22 -11.77 19.03
C ASP A 8 -3.04 -12.73 18.14
N SER A 9 -2.99 -12.60 16.82
CA SER A 9 -3.67 -13.51 15.88
C SER A 9 -3.14 -13.39 14.44
N ALA A 10 -3.43 -14.40 13.61
CA ALA A 10 -3.13 -14.41 12.18
C ALA A 10 -4.32 -14.98 11.40
N LYS A 11 -4.62 -14.39 10.23
CA LYS A 11 -5.69 -14.84 9.33
C LYS A 11 -5.26 -14.67 7.88
N VAL A 12 -5.63 -15.63 7.03
CA VAL A 12 -5.49 -15.49 5.58
C VAL A 12 -6.61 -14.60 5.06
N ILE A 13 -6.26 -13.51 4.39
CA ILE A 13 -7.18 -12.60 3.72
C ILE A 13 -6.79 -12.56 2.25
N LYS A 14 -7.75 -12.75 1.35
CA LYS A 14 -7.55 -12.63 -0.09
C LYS A 14 -7.89 -11.21 -0.51
N VAL A 15 -7.02 -10.62 -1.30
CA VAL A 15 -7.16 -9.26 -1.86
C VAL A 15 -6.76 -9.30 -3.33
N ILE A 16 -7.19 -8.32 -4.10
CA ILE A 16 -6.68 -8.07 -5.45
C ILE A 16 -5.48 -7.13 -5.32
N GLU A 17 -4.33 -7.53 -5.84
CA GLU A 17 -3.17 -6.64 -5.98
C GLU A 17 -3.12 -6.09 -7.40
N THR A 18 -2.98 -4.77 -7.51
CA THR A 18 -2.75 -4.08 -8.79
C THR A 18 -1.46 -3.27 -8.71
N GLN A 19 -0.61 -3.41 -9.72
CA GLN A 19 0.61 -2.63 -9.86
C GLN A 19 0.47 -1.70 -11.06
N SER A 20 0.60 -0.39 -10.83
CA SER A 20 0.48 0.62 -11.87
C SER A 20 1.73 1.49 -11.91
N LEU A 21 2.19 1.84 -13.12
CA LEU A 21 3.24 2.83 -13.31
C LEU A 21 2.62 4.21 -13.16
N ARG A 22 3.09 4.97 -12.17
CA ARG A 22 2.71 6.35 -11.91
C ARG A 22 3.90 7.26 -12.15
N GLY A 23 3.63 8.45 -12.67
CA GLY A 23 4.63 9.47 -12.92
C GLY A 23 5.00 9.63 -14.38
N SER A 24 5.28 10.87 -14.76
CA SER A 24 5.60 11.33 -16.12
C SER A 24 7.05 11.14 -16.53
N GLY A 25 7.90 10.64 -15.62
CA GLY A 25 9.33 10.40 -15.89
C GLY A 25 10.17 11.68 -15.81
N THR A 26 9.61 12.75 -15.25
CA THR A 26 10.32 14.01 -15.02
C THR A 26 11.01 13.99 -13.66
N LYS A 27 12.00 14.86 -13.44
CA LYS A 27 12.71 14.94 -12.14
C LYS A 27 11.77 15.25 -10.97
N GLU A 28 10.68 15.96 -11.24
CA GLU A 28 9.66 16.34 -10.26
C GLU A 28 8.61 15.23 -10.06
N ASP A 29 8.45 14.34 -11.05
CA ASP A 29 7.46 13.28 -11.08
C ASP A 29 8.04 12.00 -11.71
N ASN A 30 8.90 11.34 -10.93
CA ASN A 30 9.61 10.14 -11.35
C ASN A 30 8.64 8.97 -11.61
N CYS A 31 8.88 8.20 -12.67
CA CYS A 31 8.18 6.96 -12.90
C CYS A 31 8.44 5.98 -11.76
N ARG A 32 7.37 5.53 -11.11
CA ARG A 32 7.38 4.63 -9.97
C ARG A 32 6.26 3.62 -10.08
N VAL A 33 6.45 2.47 -9.47
CA VAL A 33 5.39 1.47 -9.36
C VAL A 33 4.61 1.79 -8.09
N VAL A 34 3.30 1.95 -8.25
CA VAL A 34 2.35 2.07 -7.15
C VAL A 34 1.63 0.73 -7.03
N THR A 35 1.68 0.15 -5.84
CA THR A 35 1.01 -1.11 -5.53
C THR A 35 -0.24 -0.80 -4.73
N GLN A 36 -1.40 -1.20 -5.23
CA GLN A 36 -2.69 -1.02 -4.57
C GLN A 36 -3.30 -2.38 -4.26
N TYR A 37 -3.97 -2.47 -3.11
CA TYR A 37 -4.70 -3.63 -2.65
C TYR A 37 -6.17 -3.29 -2.56
N TRP A 38 -7.00 -4.16 -3.12
CA TRP A 38 -8.45 -3.97 -3.20
C TRP A 38 -9.18 -5.18 -2.64
N ASP A 39 -10.39 -4.96 -2.16
CA ASP A 39 -11.34 -6.05 -1.97
C ASP A 39 -12.02 -6.44 -3.29
N PHE A 40 -12.82 -7.51 -3.25
CA PHE A 40 -13.53 -8.01 -4.42
C PHE A 40 -14.74 -7.17 -4.82
N ASP A 41 -15.18 -6.25 -3.96
CA ASP A 41 -16.28 -5.31 -4.21
C ASP A 41 -15.77 -3.99 -4.84
N GLY A 42 -14.45 -3.84 -4.98
CA GLY A 42 -13.82 -2.68 -5.61
C GLY A 42 -13.45 -1.56 -4.63
N ASN A 43 -13.44 -1.81 -3.32
CA ASN A 43 -12.97 -0.85 -2.32
C ASN A 43 -11.45 -0.92 -2.18
N LEU A 44 -10.80 0.24 -2.16
CA LEU A 44 -9.35 0.36 -1.94
C LEU A 44 -9.04 0.09 -0.46
N LEU A 45 -8.23 -0.94 -0.20
CA LEU A 45 -7.81 -1.33 1.15
C LEU A 45 -6.52 -0.64 1.57
N ALA A 46 -5.54 -0.60 0.67
CA ALA A 46 -4.25 0.03 0.92
C ALA A 46 -3.57 0.42 -0.39
N GLU A 47 -2.79 1.50 -0.34
CA GLU A 47 -1.92 1.93 -1.43
C GLU A 47 -0.51 2.09 -0.87
N TYR A 48 0.45 1.43 -1.51
CA TYR A 48 1.86 1.68 -1.32
C TYR A 48 2.37 2.47 -2.52
N ASP A 49 2.59 3.76 -2.28
CA ASP A 49 3.26 4.64 -3.21
C ASP A 49 4.59 5.11 -2.58
N PRO A 50 5.75 4.72 -3.14
CA PRO A 50 7.06 5.06 -2.59
C PRO A 50 7.37 6.56 -2.59
N CYS A 51 6.56 7.39 -3.24
CA CYS A 51 6.72 8.84 -3.26
C CYS A 51 5.44 9.57 -2.83
N ALA A 52 4.46 8.86 -2.24
CA ALA A 52 3.48 9.50 -1.38
C ALA A 52 4.21 9.98 -0.13
N LYS A 53 4.57 11.26 -0.10
CA LYS A 53 4.97 11.94 1.14
C LYS A 53 3.85 11.74 2.15
N GLU A 54 4.20 11.26 3.35
CA GLU A 54 3.31 11.23 4.51
C GLU A 54 2.61 12.60 4.60
N LYS A 55 1.30 12.63 4.43
CA LYS A 55 0.53 13.82 4.77
C LYS A 55 0.56 13.90 6.30
N GLU A 56 1.30 14.90 6.79
CA GLU A 56 1.41 15.45 8.16
C GLU A 56 0.72 14.70 9.31
#